data_AF-A0A914EFC2-F1
#
_entry.id   AF-A0A914EFC2-F1
#
_cell.length_a   1.000
_cell.length_b   1.000
_cell.length_c   1.000
_cell.angle_alpha   90.00
_cell.angle_beta   90.00
_cell.angle_gamma   90.00
#
_symmetry.space_group_name_H-M   'P 1'
#
loop_
_entity.id
_entity.type
_entity.pdbx_description
1 polymer ?
#
loop_
_entity_poly.entity_id
_entity_poly.type
_entity_poly.pdbx_seq_one_letter_code
_entity_poly.pdbx_strand_id
1 'polypeptide(L)'
;MAYEESNSVSTLTYPTPSLTKFRRIKLANLIFRLSYDLGPGPTFLETTANQESKNVPNLGVHPFYLCIEKDGKAHGVFFFNSNAQEVTLGPAPHLVYRTIGGQLEFFYFPGPTPEDVIRQYQEVIGKPMLPAYWALGYQLSQWGYKKLDTMKEVVQRTQDAGVPFDVITADIDYMYHNEDFSYDFTKWKGFPEYAQKLKNQGLHLNLIMDPGIEPTKKSWLQAKQIGASFIEWPNYYLVPKEIQNKYPMANETKVMFGVAWPDSHIAWPDFFDSSRKTETWWTEQFIKFQKMIPYDGVWIDLNEPSSFSTNEDDPWYIHKPEYFPIPHKLSPLICPLEGKFSNLESPPYPTVNVIWWDKDKPYETPVKNFLSTKTVCMVGVVNNGQYSMYDTHSLYGLVQSIASYEALKKATGKRGVVVSR
;
A
#
# COMPACT_ATOMS: atom_id res chain seq x y z
N MET A 1 23.64 -4.24 52.73
CA MET A 1 22.35 -4.82 53.18
C MET A 1 21.30 -3.73 53.06
N ALA A 2 20.16 -4.10 52.48
CA ALA A 2 18.94 -3.33 52.22
C ALA A 2 18.94 -2.32 51.05
N TYR A 3 17.97 -2.56 50.18
CA TYR A 3 17.51 -1.89 48.96
C TYR A 3 16.75 -0.60 49.26
N GLU A 4 16.74 0.34 48.30
CA GLU A 4 15.50 1.01 47.86
C GLU A 4 15.66 1.61 46.46
N GLU A 5 14.67 1.33 45.60
CA GLU A 5 14.57 1.72 44.19
C GLU A 5 14.22 3.21 44.02
N SER A 6 14.70 3.85 42.96
CA SER A 6 13.97 4.98 42.36
C SER A 6 14.07 4.93 40.83
N ASN A 7 12.90 4.81 40.21
CA ASN A 7 12.68 4.89 38.77
C ASN A 7 12.89 6.33 38.29
N SER A 8 13.81 6.55 37.35
CA SER A 8 13.90 7.81 36.61
C SER A 8 13.36 7.62 35.19
N VAL A 9 12.11 8.04 34.98
CA VAL A 9 11.53 8.29 33.66
C VAL A 9 12.09 9.62 33.17
N SER A 10 12.92 9.61 32.13
CA SER A 10 13.43 10.81 31.47
C SER A 10 12.34 11.47 30.64
N THR A 11 11.68 12.46 31.22
CA THR A 11 10.78 13.38 30.50
C THR A 11 11.62 14.48 29.87
N LEU A 12 11.62 14.58 28.54
CA LEU A 12 12.19 15.73 27.82
C LEU A 12 11.28 16.95 28.02
N THR A 13 11.58 17.74 29.06
CA THR A 13 10.95 19.04 29.30
C THR A 13 11.63 20.13 28.48
N TYR A 14 10.83 20.90 27.73
CA TYR A 14 11.26 22.12 27.05
C TYR A 14 11.81 23.16 28.05
N PRO A 15 12.93 23.84 27.77
CA PRO A 15 13.51 24.80 28.70
C PRO A 15 12.83 26.18 28.54
N THR A 16 12.08 26.62 29.55
CA THR A 16 12.25 27.93 30.24
C THR A 16 11.08 28.23 31.22
N PRO A 17 11.36 28.73 32.44
CA PRO A 17 10.34 29.11 33.41
C PRO A 17 10.07 30.62 33.41
N SER A 18 8.85 31.06 33.11
CA SER A 18 8.24 32.27 33.70
C SER A 18 6.75 32.39 33.34
N LEU A 19 5.98 32.91 34.30
CA LEU A 19 4.53 32.88 34.39
C LEU A 19 3.77 33.68 33.31
N THR A 20 2.51 33.25 33.12
CA THR A 20 1.33 34.05 32.73
C THR A 20 1.27 34.61 31.30
N LYS A 21 0.93 33.72 30.34
CA LYS A 21 -0.06 33.89 29.25
C LYS A 21 0.32 32.95 28.09
N PHE A 22 -0.03 31.68 28.20
CA PHE A 22 0.01 30.78 27.05
C PHE A 22 -1.14 31.15 26.09
N ARG A 23 -0.87 32.12 25.20
CA ARG A 23 -1.57 32.18 23.91
C ARG A 23 -1.14 30.94 23.12
N ARG A 24 -2.14 30.09 22.85
CA ARG A 24 -2.16 28.95 21.93
C ARG A 24 -0.98 28.97 20.94
N ILE A 25 -0.04 28.03 21.08
CA ILE A 25 0.67 27.54 19.90
C ILE A 25 -0.44 26.90 19.05
N LYS A 26 -0.77 27.53 17.93
CA LYS A 26 -1.74 26.97 16.98
C LYS A 26 -1.07 25.75 16.36
N LEU A 27 -1.46 24.56 16.81
CA LEU A 27 -1.25 23.28 16.10
C LEU A 27 -1.82 23.30 14.67
N ALA A 28 -2.53 24.36 14.26
CA ALA A 28 -2.99 24.61 12.89
C ALA A 28 -1.86 24.71 11.84
N ASN A 29 -0.59 24.79 12.26
CA ASN A 29 0.57 24.83 11.36
C ASN A 29 1.32 23.50 11.26
N LEU A 30 0.82 22.43 11.88
CA LEU A 30 1.35 21.08 11.65
C LEU A 30 0.68 20.48 10.42
N ILE A 31 1.44 20.25 9.35
CA ILE A 31 0.96 19.52 8.19
C ILE A 31 1.30 18.04 8.40
N PHE A 32 0.30 17.24 8.77
CA PHE A 32 0.33 15.80 8.55
C PHE A 32 -0.27 15.52 7.18
N ARG A 33 0.47 14.84 6.32
CA ARG A 33 -0.05 14.43 5.01
C ARG A 33 -0.78 13.10 5.18
N LEU A 34 -2.08 13.17 5.45
CA LEU A 34 -3.00 12.04 5.24
C LEU A 34 -3.48 12.12 3.79
N SER A 35 -3.21 11.09 2.98
CA SER A 35 -3.93 10.92 1.71
C SER A 35 -5.39 10.56 2.03
N TYR A 36 -6.31 10.88 1.12
CA TYR A 36 -7.72 10.48 1.17
C TYR A 36 -8.04 9.78 -0.15
N ASP A 37 -8.57 8.55 -0.14
CA ASP A 37 -9.73 8.13 -0.98
C ASP A 37 -10.19 6.67 -0.69
N LEU A 38 -11.39 6.35 -1.18
CA LEU A 38 -12.26 5.20 -0.93
C LEU A 38 -11.70 3.84 -1.41
N GLY A 39 -11.02 3.09 -0.53
CA GLY A 39 -10.67 1.69 -0.75
C GLY A 39 -10.55 0.89 0.56
N PRO A 40 -10.86 -0.42 0.59
CA PRO A 40 -10.79 -1.22 1.81
C PRO A 40 -9.37 -1.79 2.02
N GLY A 41 -8.57 -1.15 2.86
CA GLY A 41 -7.35 -1.74 3.45
C GLY A 41 -6.90 -0.95 4.68
N PRO A 42 -6.46 -1.57 5.78
CA PRO A 42 -5.94 -0.83 6.91
C PRO A 42 -4.59 -0.23 6.54
N THR A 43 -4.39 0.99 7.00
CA THR A 43 -3.06 1.56 7.10
C THR A 43 -2.75 1.79 8.56
N PHE A 44 -1.46 1.92 8.88
CA PHE A 44 -1.01 1.89 10.26
C PHE A 44 -0.54 3.22 10.82
N LEU A 45 -0.97 4.35 10.24
CA LEU A 45 -0.72 5.69 10.77
C LEU A 45 -2.04 6.47 10.92
N GLU A 46 -2.32 6.94 12.14
CA GLU A 46 -3.38 7.93 12.40
C GLU A 46 -2.83 9.15 13.16
N THR A 47 -3.32 10.34 12.80
CA THR A 47 -3.05 11.61 13.49
C THR A 47 -4.38 12.19 13.99
N THR A 48 -4.49 12.45 15.29
CA THR A 48 -5.72 13.01 15.88
C THR A 48 -5.57 14.50 16.13
N ALA A 49 -6.00 15.33 15.17
CA ALA A 49 -6.05 16.78 15.33
C ALA A 49 -7.46 17.33 15.06
N ASN A 50 -8.22 17.56 16.13
CA ASN A 50 -9.57 18.13 16.17
C ASN A 50 -10.70 17.33 15.50
N GLN A 51 -11.85 17.40 16.16
CA GLN A 51 -12.93 16.43 16.22
C GLN A 51 -13.97 16.56 15.08
N GLU A 52 -13.58 16.97 13.87
CA GLU A 52 -14.55 17.26 12.79
C GLU A 52 -14.32 16.52 11.46
N SER A 53 -13.22 15.77 11.29
CA SER A 53 -13.08 14.80 10.19
C SER A 53 -13.02 13.38 10.76
N LYS A 54 -13.81 12.47 10.17
CA LYS A 54 -13.86 11.05 10.58
C LYS A 54 -12.55 10.35 10.15
N ASN A 55 -11.52 10.47 10.98
CA ASN A 55 -10.17 9.96 10.74
C ASN A 55 -10.17 8.43 10.72
N VAL A 56 -10.01 7.84 9.53
CA VAL A 56 -9.64 6.41 9.38
C VAL A 56 -8.25 6.37 8.77
N PRO A 57 -7.41 5.44 9.22
CA PRO A 57 -6.10 5.23 8.62
C PRO A 57 -6.22 5.00 7.12
N ASN A 58 -5.33 5.63 6.35
CA ASN A 58 -5.38 5.65 4.89
C ASN A 58 -4.07 5.16 4.29
N LEU A 59 -4.14 4.53 3.13
CA LEU A 59 -3.14 3.87 2.25
C LEU A 59 -1.63 3.93 2.63
N GLY A 60 -1.06 5.10 2.92
CA GLY A 60 0.38 5.28 3.20
C GLY A 60 0.75 5.69 4.64
N VAL A 61 1.96 5.33 5.09
CA VAL A 61 2.52 5.66 6.42
C VAL A 61 3.62 6.72 6.31
N HIS A 62 3.36 7.93 6.80
CA HIS A 62 4.29 9.07 6.76
C HIS A 62 4.51 9.69 8.15
N PRO A 63 5.39 9.12 8.98
CA PRO A 63 5.68 9.61 10.33
C PRO A 63 6.62 10.83 10.31
N PHE A 64 6.30 11.85 9.50
CA PHE A 64 7.00 13.13 9.41
C PHE A 64 6.03 14.27 9.75
N TYR A 65 6.50 15.27 10.50
CA TYR A 65 5.80 16.54 10.64
C TYR A 65 6.73 17.73 10.40
N LEU A 66 6.12 18.83 9.99
CA LEU A 66 6.74 20.15 9.90
C LEU A 66 5.99 21.09 10.85
N CYS A 67 6.74 21.88 11.62
CA CYS A 67 6.23 22.86 12.56
C CYS A 67 6.78 24.24 12.23
N ILE A 68 5.89 25.25 12.15
CA ILE A 68 6.27 26.66 12.05
C ILE A 68 6.21 27.27 13.45
N GLU A 69 7.34 27.77 13.91
CA GLU A 69 7.56 28.40 15.20
C GLU A 69 6.96 29.80 15.30
N LYS A 70 6.86 30.32 16.54
CA LYS A 70 6.33 31.65 16.81
C LYS A 70 7.13 32.78 16.16
N ASP A 71 8.42 32.58 15.94
CA ASP A 71 9.31 33.55 15.29
C ASP A 71 9.30 33.43 13.74
N GLY A 72 8.45 32.56 13.19
CA GLY A 72 8.33 32.33 11.75
C GLY A 72 9.35 31.35 11.17
N LYS A 73 10.29 30.85 11.97
CA LYS A 73 11.17 29.75 11.56
C LYS A 73 10.41 28.43 11.54
N ALA A 74 10.97 27.42 10.89
CA ALA A 74 10.38 26.09 10.84
C ALA A 74 11.37 25.02 11.29
N HIS A 75 10.84 23.92 11.82
CA HIS A 75 11.57 22.67 11.98
C HIS A 75 10.74 21.49 11.48
N GLY A 76 11.39 20.36 11.23
CA GLY A 76 10.72 19.11 10.93
C GLY A 76 11.29 17.97 11.75
N VAL A 77 10.48 16.93 11.96
CA VAL A 77 10.90 15.69 12.61
C VAL A 77 10.36 14.51 11.83
N PHE A 78 11.23 13.55 11.55
CA PHE A 78 10.88 12.27 10.96
C PHE A 78 11.16 11.16 11.96
N PHE A 79 10.15 10.34 12.26
CA PHE A 79 10.29 9.14 13.07
C PHE A 79 10.44 7.93 12.15
N PHE A 80 11.66 7.40 12.03
CA PHE A 80 11.97 6.31 11.10
C PHE A 80 11.55 4.96 11.69
N ASN A 81 10.26 4.66 11.60
CA ASN A 81 9.66 3.44 12.12
C ASN A 81 8.49 3.01 11.21
N SER A 82 8.44 1.71 10.87
CA SER A 82 7.44 1.12 9.96
C SER A 82 6.40 0.26 10.66
N ASN A 83 6.58 -0.03 11.95
CA ASN A 83 5.58 -0.76 12.73
C ASN A 83 4.31 0.10 12.89
N ALA A 84 3.20 -0.56 13.22
CA ALA A 84 1.97 0.16 13.43
C ALA A 84 2.08 1.17 14.58
N GLN A 85 1.59 2.37 14.34
CA GLN A 85 1.84 3.50 15.24
C GLN A 85 0.72 4.52 15.19
N GLU A 86 0.65 5.33 16.25
CA GLU A 86 -0.29 6.43 16.37
C GLU A 86 0.40 7.67 16.94
N VAL A 87 -0.12 8.82 16.52
CA VAL A 87 0.31 10.12 17.03
C VAL A 87 -0.89 10.80 17.68
N THR A 88 -0.76 11.08 18.97
CA THR A 88 -1.78 11.83 19.71
C THR A 88 -1.28 13.22 20.08
N LEU A 89 -2.16 14.21 19.94
CA LEU A 89 -1.91 15.58 20.36
C LEU A 89 -2.30 15.76 21.82
N GLY A 90 -1.40 16.36 22.60
CA GLY A 90 -1.69 16.72 23.99
C GLY A 90 -2.29 18.13 24.15
N PRO A 91 -2.82 18.45 25.35
CA PRO A 91 -3.38 19.78 25.65
C PRO A 91 -2.33 20.90 25.74
N ALA A 92 -1.09 20.55 26.09
CA ALA A 92 0.09 21.40 25.87
C ALA A 92 0.67 21.10 24.46
N PRO A 93 1.47 21.98 23.84
CA PRO A 93 2.07 21.70 22.53
C PRO A 93 3.08 20.55 22.62
N HIS A 94 2.59 19.31 22.55
CA HIS A 94 3.38 18.10 22.49
C HIS A 94 2.66 17.04 21.66
N LEU A 95 3.48 16.18 21.06
CA LEU A 95 3.08 14.99 20.33
C LEU A 95 3.46 13.78 21.19
N VAL A 96 2.60 12.78 21.23
CA VAL A 96 2.92 11.48 21.82
C VAL A 96 2.89 10.45 20.70
N TYR A 97 4.06 9.92 20.37
CA TYR A 97 4.21 8.76 19.51
C TYR A 97 4.01 7.49 20.32
N ARG A 98 3.19 6.57 19.82
CA ARG A 98 3.11 5.20 20.31
C ARG A 98 3.27 4.26 19.12
N THR A 99 4.31 3.43 19.15
CA THR A 99 4.53 2.37 18.16
C THR A 99 4.49 1.02 18.88
N ILE A 100 4.07 -0.02 18.15
CA ILE A 100 3.98 -1.39 18.69
C ILE A 100 5.24 -2.23 18.42
N GLY A 101 6.28 -1.64 17.86
CA GLY A 101 7.53 -2.32 17.55
C GLY A 101 8.63 -1.40 17.04
N GLY A 102 9.75 -2.01 16.64
CA GLY A 102 10.90 -1.30 16.09
C GLY A 102 11.67 -0.49 17.12
N GLN A 103 12.45 0.48 16.64
CA GLN A 103 13.27 1.37 17.47
C GLN A 103 12.77 2.82 17.41
N LEU A 104 13.14 3.61 18.42
CA LEU A 104 12.87 5.05 18.47
C LEU A 104 13.97 5.83 17.76
N GLU A 105 13.95 5.83 16.43
CA GLU A 105 14.93 6.55 15.60
C GLU A 105 14.32 7.84 15.03
N PHE A 106 14.85 9.00 15.44
CA PHE A 106 14.34 10.31 15.05
C PHE A 106 15.38 11.13 14.30
N PHE A 107 14.96 11.75 13.21
CA PHE A 107 15.71 12.76 12.47
C PHE A 107 15.10 14.13 12.71
N TYR A 108 15.95 15.12 12.99
CA TYR A 108 15.53 16.51 13.23
C TYR A 108 16.09 17.45 12.15
N PHE A 109 15.23 18.34 11.63
CA PHE A 109 15.52 19.22 10.51
C PHE A 109 15.28 20.69 10.92
N PRO A 110 16.32 21.47 11.28
CA PRO A 110 16.18 22.80 11.92
C PRO A 110 15.75 23.98 11.03
N GLY A 111 15.45 23.81 9.74
CA GLY A 111 15.07 24.92 8.85
C GLY A 111 16.23 25.85 8.47
N PRO A 112 16.04 27.18 8.35
CA PRO A 112 15.04 27.99 9.05
C PRO A 112 13.70 28.18 8.33
N THR A 113 13.59 27.97 7.01
CA THR A 113 12.31 28.07 6.28
C THR A 113 11.63 26.69 6.15
N PRO A 114 10.30 26.62 5.96
CA PRO A 114 9.64 25.35 5.63
C PRO A 114 10.28 24.62 4.44
N GLU A 115 10.71 25.36 3.42
CA GLU A 115 11.39 24.82 2.25
C GLU A 115 12.76 24.24 2.59
N ASP A 116 13.51 24.86 3.50
CA ASP A 116 14.79 24.31 3.98
C ASP A 116 14.57 23.02 4.78
N VAL A 117 13.51 22.95 5.61
CA VAL A 117 13.12 21.74 6.33
C VAL A 117 12.84 20.60 5.34
N ILE A 118 12.00 20.85 4.34
CA ILE A 118 11.67 19.83 3.32
C ILE A 118 12.90 19.44 2.50
N ARG A 119 13.78 20.39 2.16
CA ARG A 119 15.04 20.09 1.47
C ARG A 119 15.92 19.14 2.28
N GLN A 120 16.12 19.43 3.57
CA GLN A 120 16.92 18.58 4.47
C GLN A 120 16.28 17.20 4.65
N TYR A 121 14.96 17.13 4.79
CA TYR A 121 14.22 15.87 4.85
C TYR A 121 14.43 15.01 3.60
N GLN A 122 14.36 15.62 2.41
CA GLN A 122 14.58 14.94 1.13
C GLN A 122 16.03 14.52 0.89
N GLU A 123 17.02 15.16 1.53
CA GLU A 123 18.40 14.66 1.51
C GLU A 123 18.55 13.35 2.32
N VAL A 124 17.67 13.08 3.28
CA VAL A 124 17.67 11.83 4.07
C VAL A 124 16.86 10.74 3.38
N ILE A 125 15.62 11.02 2.99
CA ILE A 125 14.70 9.98 2.46
C ILE A 125 14.80 9.80 0.94
N GLY A 126 15.54 10.67 0.25
CA GLY A 126 15.60 10.72 -1.21
C GLY A 126 14.67 11.78 -1.82
N LYS A 127 15.06 12.26 -2.99
CA LYS A 127 14.33 13.28 -3.74
C LYS A 127 13.18 12.66 -4.53
N PRO A 128 12.07 13.40 -4.73
CA PRO A 128 11.00 12.95 -5.62
C PRO A 128 11.54 12.59 -7.00
N MET A 129 11.01 11.52 -7.58
CA MET A 129 11.26 11.15 -8.96
C MET A 129 10.86 12.29 -9.90
N LEU A 130 11.66 12.54 -10.94
CA LEU A 130 11.27 13.42 -12.03
C LEU A 130 10.37 12.65 -13.03
N PRO A 131 9.06 12.93 -13.11
CA PRO A 131 8.17 12.21 -14.03
C PRO A 131 8.53 12.51 -15.50
N ALA A 132 8.02 11.67 -16.41
CA ALA A 132 7.96 12.03 -17.81
C ALA A 132 7.04 13.25 -17.99
N TYR A 133 7.36 14.15 -18.94
CA TYR A 133 6.63 15.42 -19.10
C TYR A 133 5.13 15.21 -19.36
N TRP A 134 4.77 14.20 -20.16
CA TRP A 134 3.38 13.85 -20.46
C TRP A 134 2.56 13.47 -19.22
N ALA A 135 3.19 13.01 -18.13
CA ALA A 135 2.48 12.64 -16.91
C ALA A 135 1.95 13.86 -16.14
N LEU A 136 2.40 15.07 -16.49
CA LEU A 136 1.85 16.34 -15.99
C LEU A 136 0.55 16.74 -16.69
N GLY A 137 0.21 16.07 -17.79
CA GLY A 137 -1.02 16.29 -18.54
C GLY A 137 -2.27 15.75 -17.82
N TYR A 138 -3.44 16.16 -18.28
CA TYR A 138 -4.71 15.64 -17.76
C TYR A 138 -4.85 14.15 -18.13
N GLN A 139 -5.37 13.35 -17.21
CA GLN A 139 -5.45 11.89 -17.33
C GLN A 139 -6.89 11.41 -17.17
N LEU A 140 -7.32 10.52 -18.06
CA LEU A 140 -8.62 9.86 -18.00
C LEU A 140 -8.47 8.47 -17.38
N SER A 141 -9.35 8.11 -16.45
CA SER A 141 -9.43 6.77 -15.86
C SER A 141 -10.86 6.46 -15.45
N GLN A 142 -11.20 5.18 -15.42
CA GLN A 142 -12.47 4.69 -14.91
C GLN A 142 -12.36 3.21 -14.58
N TRP A 143 -12.74 2.83 -13.36
CA TRP A 143 -13.11 1.44 -13.08
C TRP A 143 -14.48 1.14 -13.69
N GLY A 144 -14.56 0.14 -14.55
CA GLY A 144 -15.81 -0.27 -15.21
C GLY A 144 -15.96 0.25 -16.64
N TYR A 145 -14.88 0.35 -17.42
CA TYR A 145 -14.99 0.46 -18.89
C TYR A 145 -15.64 -0.80 -19.49
N LYS A 146 -15.42 -1.97 -18.85
CA LYS A 146 -15.94 -3.31 -19.19
C LYS A 146 -15.45 -3.90 -20.53
N LYS A 147 -15.22 -3.07 -21.55
CA LYS A 147 -14.75 -3.46 -22.89
C LYS A 147 -13.98 -2.31 -23.55
N LEU A 148 -13.13 -2.64 -24.51
CA LEU A 148 -12.29 -1.67 -25.21
C LEU A 148 -13.07 -0.59 -25.96
N ASP A 149 -14.23 -0.92 -26.54
CA ASP A 149 -15.03 0.07 -27.28
C ASP A 149 -15.53 1.21 -26.39
N THR A 150 -15.88 0.93 -25.13
CA THR A 150 -16.25 1.97 -24.17
C THR A 150 -15.08 2.93 -23.93
N MET A 151 -13.86 2.41 -23.78
CA MET A 151 -12.66 3.24 -23.62
C MET A 151 -12.43 4.12 -24.86
N LYS A 152 -12.58 3.55 -26.06
CA LYS A 152 -12.47 4.29 -27.33
C LYS A 152 -13.48 5.42 -27.43
N GLU A 153 -14.73 5.18 -27.04
CA GLU A 153 -15.79 6.19 -27.00
C GLU A 153 -15.47 7.32 -26.03
N VAL A 154 -14.93 7.00 -24.84
CA VAL A 154 -14.50 8.00 -23.85
C VAL A 154 -13.35 8.85 -24.36
N VAL A 155 -12.36 8.25 -25.01
CA VAL A 155 -11.26 8.97 -25.67
C VAL A 155 -11.80 9.87 -26.77
N GLN A 156 -12.61 9.32 -27.69
CA GLN A 156 -13.11 10.05 -28.85
C GLN A 156 -13.98 11.23 -28.43
N ARG A 157 -14.95 11.04 -27.53
CA ARG A 157 -15.83 12.14 -27.09
C ARG A 157 -15.06 13.27 -26.40
N THR A 158 -13.97 12.94 -25.70
CA THR A 158 -13.13 13.93 -25.01
C THR A 158 -12.33 14.75 -26.03
N GLN A 159 -11.80 14.08 -27.06
CA GLN A 159 -11.16 14.74 -28.20
C GLN A 159 -12.14 15.62 -28.99
N ASP A 160 -13.34 15.12 -29.28
CA ASP A 160 -14.40 15.85 -30.00
C ASP A 160 -14.86 17.10 -29.24
N ALA A 161 -14.85 17.03 -27.90
CA ALA A 161 -15.14 18.17 -27.04
C ALA A 161 -14.00 19.20 -26.95
N GLY A 162 -12.83 18.93 -27.56
CA GLY A 162 -11.66 19.81 -27.51
C GLY A 162 -10.99 19.89 -26.13
N VAL A 163 -11.24 18.90 -25.26
CA VAL A 163 -10.62 18.85 -23.92
C VAL A 163 -9.21 18.25 -24.05
N PRO A 164 -8.15 18.96 -23.65
CA PRO A 164 -6.80 18.44 -23.72
C PRO A 164 -6.59 17.36 -22.64
N PHE A 165 -6.03 16.23 -23.04
CA PHE A 165 -5.55 15.18 -22.15
C PHE A 165 -4.37 14.46 -22.82
N ASP A 166 -3.49 13.90 -22.01
CA ASP A 166 -2.28 13.23 -22.47
C ASP A 166 -2.31 11.74 -22.19
N VAL A 167 -3.13 11.30 -21.21
CA VAL A 167 -3.09 9.94 -20.69
C VAL A 167 -4.49 9.34 -20.62
N ILE A 168 -4.60 8.08 -21.02
CA ILE A 168 -5.72 7.21 -20.71
C ILE A 168 -5.20 6.03 -19.89
N THR A 169 -5.87 5.73 -18.78
CA THR A 169 -5.54 4.62 -17.90
C THR A 169 -6.56 3.50 -18.10
N ALA A 170 -6.08 2.27 -18.30
CA ALA A 170 -6.91 1.07 -18.30
C ALA A 170 -6.87 0.43 -16.91
N ASP A 171 -8.05 0.34 -16.29
CA ASP A 171 -8.29 -0.37 -15.03
C ASP A 171 -8.41 -1.89 -15.27
N ILE A 172 -8.61 -2.69 -14.22
CA ILE A 172 -8.55 -4.17 -14.22
C ILE A 172 -9.46 -4.84 -15.25
N ASP A 173 -10.48 -4.13 -15.76
CA ASP A 173 -11.38 -4.60 -16.82
C ASP A 173 -10.64 -5.08 -18.07
N TYR A 174 -9.43 -4.56 -18.36
CA TYR A 174 -8.65 -4.99 -19.51
C TYR A 174 -8.11 -6.41 -19.34
N MET A 175 -7.86 -6.83 -18.10
CA MET A 175 -7.25 -8.10 -17.77
C MET A 175 -8.21 -9.26 -18.05
N TYR A 176 -7.66 -10.42 -18.40
CA TYR A 176 -8.45 -11.64 -18.47
C TYR A 176 -8.74 -12.10 -17.04
N HIS A 177 -10.00 -12.06 -16.62
CA HIS A 177 -10.42 -12.44 -15.26
C HIS A 177 -9.63 -11.71 -14.15
N ASN A 178 -9.34 -10.42 -14.35
CA ASN A 178 -8.58 -9.57 -13.42
C ASN A 178 -7.15 -10.08 -13.12
N GLU A 179 -6.59 -10.93 -13.98
CA GLU A 179 -5.25 -11.46 -13.81
C GLU A 179 -4.17 -10.50 -14.31
N ASP A 180 -3.20 -10.17 -13.46
CA ASP A 180 -2.03 -9.40 -13.88
C ASP A 180 -1.28 -10.06 -15.04
N PHE A 181 -0.72 -9.21 -15.91
CA PHE A 181 0.04 -9.59 -17.11
C PHE A 181 -0.79 -10.41 -18.13
N SER A 182 -2.10 -10.20 -18.15
CA SER A 182 -3.03 -10.76 -19.13
C SER A 182 -3.92 -9.66 -19.74
N TYR A 183 -4.64 -9.98 -20.83
CA TYR A 183 -5.76 -9.14 -21.28
C TYR A 183 -6.86 -9.99 -21.90
N ASP A 184 -8.11 -9.52 -21.83
CA ASP A 184 -9.29 -10.22 -22.36
C ASP A 184 -9.34 -10.11 -23.90
N PHE A 185 -8.98 -11.18 -24.60
CA PHE A 185 -9.00 -11.24 -26.08
C PHE A 185 -10.40 -11.14 -26.71
N THR A 186 -11.48 -11.18 -25.91
CA THR A 186 -12.87 -11.06 -26.37
C THR A 186 -13.38 -9.64 -26.15
N LYS A 187 -13.41 -9.16 -24.90
CA LYS A 187 -13.92 -7.81 -24.56
C LYS A 187 -12.93 -6.70 -24.90
N TRP A 188 -11.64 -7.02 -24.93
CA TRP A 188 -10.54 -6.12 -25.25
C TRP A 188 -9.78 -6.55 -26.51
N LYS A 189 -10.50 -7.20 -27.44
CA LYS A 189 -9.98 -7.53 -28.76
C LYS A 189 -9.45 -6.29 -29.48
N GLY A 190 -8.20 -6.33 -29.92
CA GLY A 190 -7.56 -5.23 -30.62
C GLY A 190 -6.89 -4.19 -29.69
N PHE A 191 -6.74 -4.50 -28.40
CA PHE A 191 -6.15 -3.58 -27.43
C PHE A 191 -4.69 -3.21 -27.73
N PRO A 192 -3.79 -4.15 -28.12
CA PRO A 192 -2.45 -3.80 -28.59
C PRO A 192 -2.42 -2.78 -29.73
N GLU A 193 -3.29 -2.95 -30.74
CA GLU A 193 -3.39 -2.09 -31.90
C GLU A 193 -3.93 -0.70 -31.51
N TYR A 194 -4.87 -0.65 -30.57
CA TYR A 194 -5.38 0.61 -30.04
C TYR A 194 -4.34 1.35 -29.20
N ALA A 195 -3.58 0.65 -28.36
CA ALA A 195 -2.45 1.22 -27.62
C ALA A 195 -1.42 1.84 -28.58
N GLN A 196 -1.11 1.15 -29.70
CA GLN A 196 -0.25 1.71 -30.74
C GLN A 196 -0.88 2.93 -31.42
N LYS A 197 -2.21 2.94 -31.65
CA LYS A 197 -2.93 4.09 -32.20
C LYS A 197 -2.83 5.31 -31.28
N LEU A 198 -3.06 5.14 -29.98
CA LEU A 198 -2.93 6.21 -28.98
C LEU A 198 -1.53 6.84 -29.03
N LYS A 199 -0.50 5.99 -29.02
CA LYS A 199 0.90 6.43 -29.14
C LYS A 199 1.18 7.22 -30.41
N ASN A 200 0.63 6.78 -31.55
CA ASN A 200 0.77 7.49 -32.82
C ASN A 200 0.03 8.84 -32.84
N GLN A 201 -0.98 9.02 -31.98
CA GLN A 201 -1.68 10.29 -31.76
C GLN A 201 -0.98 11.20 -30.75
N GLY A 202 0.15 10.77 -30.17
CA GLY A 202 0.85 11.49 -29.12
C GLY A 202 0.24 11.33 -27.72
N LEU A 203 -0.72 10.41 -27.56
CA LEU A 203 -1.29 10.04 -26.26
C LEU A 203 -0.48 8.91 -25.62
N HIS A 204 -0.64 8.78 -24.31
CA HIS A 204 0.03 7.79 -23.47
C HIS A 204 -0.98 6.86 -22.79
N LEU A 205 -0.57 5.60 -22.64
CA LEU A 205 -1.37 4.56 -21.99
C LEU A 205 -0.74 4.16 -20.66
N ASN A 206 -1.50 4.30 -19.58
CA ASN A 206 -1.19 3.68 -18.29
C ASN A 206 -2.01 2.41 -18.10
N LEU A 207 -1.43 1.39 -17.48
CA LEU A 207 -2.15 0.18 -17.07
C LEU A 207 -2.12 0.05 -15.55
N ILE A 208 -3.25 -0.31 -14.94
CA ILE A 208 -3.25 -0.77 -13.56
C ILE A 208 -2.55 -2.14 -13.46
N MET A 209 -1.83 -2.39 -12.37
CA MET A 209 -1.23 -3.68 -12.03
C MET A 209 -1.33 -3.89 -10.53
N ASP A 210 -1.90 -5.01 -10.10
CA ASP A 210 -1.97 -5.35 -8.69
C ASP A 210 -0.71 -6.14 -8.27
N PRO A 211 -0.42 -6.31 -6.97
CA PRO A 211 0.63 -7.23 -6.53
C PRO A 211 0.15 -8.70 -6.56
N GLY A 212 -1.16 -8.95 -6.63
CA GLY A 212 -1.73 -10.28 -6.41
C GLY A 212 -1.57 -11.24 -7.58
N ILE A 213 -0.74 -12.27 -7.42
CA ILE A 213 -0.50 -13.26 -8.48
C ILE A 213 -1.28 -14.54 -8.25
N GLU A 214 -2.11 -14.92 -9.22
CA GLU A 214 -2.80 -16.21 -9.21
C GLU A 214 -1.83 -17.40 -9.40
N PRO A 215 -1.86 -18.44 -8.55
CA PRO A 215 -0.96 -19.58 -8.62
C PRO A 215 -1.27 -20.57 -9.76
N THR A 216 -2.36 -20.34 -10.49
CA THR A 216 -2.82 -21.20 -11.59
C THR A 216 -2.33 -20.71 -12.97
N LYS A 217 -1.65 -19.56 -13.02
CA LYS A 217 -1.39 -18.82 -14.27
C LYS A 217 0.07 -18.86 -14.71
N LYS A 218 0.30 -18.40 -15.94
CA LYS A 218 1.63 -18.42 -16.58
C LYS A 218 2.64 -17.53 -15.85
N SER A 219 2.21 -16.39 -15.31
CA SER A 219 3.06 -15.47 -14.53
C SER A 219 3.64 -16.17 -13.29
N TRP A 220 2.81 -16.93 -12.56
CA TRP A 220 3.23 -17.78 -11.44
C TRP A 220 4.25 -18.84 -11.85
N LEU A 221 4.01 -19.58 -12.93
CA LEU A 221 4.96 -20.61 -13.41
C LEU A 221 6.33 -20.01 -13.69
N GLN A 222 6.38 -18.81 -14.29
CA GLN A 222 7.63 -18.10 -14.53
C GLN A 222 8.28 -17.63 -13.24
N ALA A 223 7.50 -17.19 -12.25
CA ALA A 223 7.99 -16.83 -10.93
C ALA A 223 8.71 -18.04 -10.29
N LYS A 224 8.08 -19.21 -10.32
CA LYS A 224 8.66 -20.45 -9.79
C LYS A 224 9.92 -20.89 -10.54
N GLN A 225 9.97 -20.73 -11.87
CA GLN A 225 11.16 -21.06 -12.68
C GLN A 225 12.38 -20.18 -12.32
N ILE A 226 12.15 -18.89 -12.09
CA ILE A 226 13.20 -17.94 -11.68
C ILE A 226 13.57 -18.15 -10.20
N GLY A 227 12.68 -18.77 -9.43
CA GLY A 227 12.82 -18.90 -7.98
C GLY A 227 12.49 -17.59 -7.26
N ALA A 228 11.55 -16.80 -7.81
CA ALA A 228 10.99 -15.64 -7.14
C ALA A 228 10.30 -16.04 -5.84
N SER A 229 10.42 -15.17 -4.84
CA SER A 229 9.85 -15.36 -3.51
C SER A 229 8.49 -14.68 -3.41
N PHE A 230 7.65 -15.19 -2.51
CA PHE A 230 6.35 -14.64 -2.16
C PHE A 230 6.27 -14.51 -0.64
N ILE A 231 5.32 -13.75 -0.11
CA ILE A 231 5.07 -13.72 1.34
C ILE A 231 4.74 -15.16 1.79
N GLU A 232 5.44 -15.64 2.82
CA GLU A 232 5.31 -17.00 3.29
C GLU A 232 4.81 -17.08 4.74
N TRP A 233 4.20 -18.21 5.10
CA TRP A 233 4.10 -18.66 6.47
C TRP A 233 5.51 -18.97 7.03
N PRO A 234 5.78 -18.69 8.32
CA PRO A 234 7.09 -19.00 8.88
C PRO A 234 7.30 -20.50 9.07
N ASN A 235 6.22 -21.28 9.22
CA ASN A 235 6.28 -22.72 9.46
C ASN A 235 5.19 -23.48 8.70
N TYR A 236 5.51 -24.69 8.26
CA TYR A 236 4.59 -25.57 7.50
C TYR A 236 3.30 -25.93 8.24
N TYR A 237 3.32 -26.02 9.57
CA TYR A 237 2.11 -26.37 10.34
C TYR A 237 1.08 -25.24 10.41
N LEU A 238 1.47 -24.01 10.04
CA LEU A 238 0.56 -22.87 9.93
C LEU A 238 -0.10 -22.77 8.54
N VAL A 239 0.41 -23.50 7.55
CA VAL A 239 -0.08 -23.43 6.17
C VAL A 239 -1.49 -24.04 6.11
N PRO A 240 -2.51 -23.30 5.66
CA PRO A 240 -3.87 -23.81 5.48
C PRO A 240 -3.90 -24.85 4.34
N LYS A 241 -3.83 -26.14 4.68
CA LYS A 241 -3.69 -27.22 3.69
C LYS A 241 -4.89 -27.28 2.74
N GLU A 242 -6.07 -26.94 3.21
CA GLU A 242 -7.30 -26.88 2.41
C GLU A 242 -7.26 -25.82 1.31
N ILE A 243 -6.51 -24.72 1.50
CA ILE A 243 -6.26 -23.73 0.45
C ILE A 243 -5.09 -24.19 -0.40
N GLN A 244 -3.97 -24.59 0.22
CA GLN A 244 -2.75 -24.97 -0.48
C GLN A 244 -2.95 -26.13 -1.46
N ASN A 245 -3.71 -27.14 -1.06
CA ASN A 245 -3.96 -28.33 -1.87
C ASN A 245 -4.83 -28.04 -3.11
N LYS A 246 -5.52 -26.88 -3.18
CA LYS A 246 -6.25 -26.45 -4.39
C LYS A 246 -5.30 -26.06 -5.52
N TYR A 247 -4.03 -25.81 -5.21
CA TYR A 247 -3.03 -25.30 -6.14
C TYR A 247 -1.83 -26.23 -6.22
N PRO A 248 -1.83 -27.24 -7.12
CA PRO A 248 -0.75 -28.22 -7.22
C PRO A 248 0.65 -27.60 -7.39
N MET A 249 0.73 -26.46 -8.09
CA MET A 249 1.99 -25.71 -8.31
C MET A 249 2.49 -24.93 -7.09
N ALA A 250 1.69 -24.85 -6.03
CA ALA A 250 2.03 -24.24 -4.75
C ALA A 250 1.95 -25.26 -3.60
N ASN A 251 1.68 -26.54 -3.90
CA ASN A 251 1.63 -27.59 -2.90
C ASN A 251 3.00 -27.73 -2.22
N GLU A 252 2.99 -28.06 -0.93
CA GLU A 252 4.21 -28.20 -0.10
C GLU A 252 5.10 -26.95 -0.06
N THR A 253 4.58 -25.79 -0.45
CA THR A 253 5.22 -24.49 -0.22
C THR A 253 4.68 -23.82 1.03
N LYS A 254 5.40 -22.82 1.54
CA LYS A 254 4.91 -21.97 2.63
C LYS A 254 4.21 -20.71 2.12
N VAL A 255 3.94 -20.58 0.82
CA VAL A 255 3.35 -19.35 0.27
C VAL A 255 1.99 -19.06 0.90
N MET A 256 1.78 -17.81 1.30
CA MET A 256 0.52 -17.32 1.84
C MET A 256 -0.43 -16.92 0.71
N PHE A 257 -1.69 -17.32 0.83
CA PHE A 257 -2.74 -17.06 -0.14
C PHE A 257 -3.88 -16.26 0.50
N GLY A 258 -4.40 -15.27 -0.22
CA GLY A 258 -5.62 -14.57 0.15
C GLY A 258 -6.51 -14.28 -1.05
N VAL A 259 -7.44 -13.35 -0.89
CA VAL A 259 -8.48 -13.06 -1.88
C VAL A 259 -8.36 -11.63 -2.35
N ALA A 260 -8.38 -11.41 -3.66
CA ALA A 260 -8.42 -10.10 -4.30
C ALA A 260 -9.32 -10.16 -5.54
N TRP A 261 -9.09 -9.31 -6.53
CA TRP A 261 -9.86 -9.24 -7.78
C TRP A 261 -9.89 -10.52 -8.62
N PRO A 262 -8.82 -11.32 -8.72
CA PRO A 262 -8.82 -12.48 -9.60
C PRO A 262 -9.76 -13.60 -9.14
N ASP A 263 -10.06 -14.55 -10.05
CA ASP A 263 -11.02 -15.64 -9.79
C ASP A 263 -10.47 -16.72 -8.84
N SER A 264 -9.15 -16.75 -8.62
CA SER A 264 -8.49 -17.65 -7.67
C SER A 264 -7.88 -16.88 -6.50
N HIS A 265 -7.43 -17.60 -5.47
CA HIS A 265 -6.58 -16.97 -4.45
C HIS A 265 -5.33 -16.37 -5.09
N ILE A 266 -4.86 -15.27 -4.53
CA ILE A 266 -3.62 -14.60 -4.95
C ILE A 266 -2.51 -14.82 -3.93
N ALA A 267 -1.27 -14.79 -4.41
CA ALA A 267 -0.08 -14.67 -3.59
C ALA A 267 0.63 -13.35 -3.86
N TRP A 268 1.21 -12.77 -2.82
CA TRP A 268 1.94 -11.49 -2.90
C TRP A 268 3.44 -11.74 -3.12
N PRO A 269 4.04 -11.23 -4.20
CA PRO A 269 5.47 -11.31 -4.42
C PRO A 269 6.24 -10.66 -3.27
N ASP A 270 7.34 -11.28 -2.88
CA ASP A 270 8.24 -10.76 -1.86
C ASP A 270 9.28 -9.83 -2.51
N PHE A 271 8.96 -8.53 -2.54
CA PHE A 271 9.85 -7.49 -3.04
C PHE A 271 11.01 -7.15 -2.09
N PHE A 272 11.06 -7.75 -0.89
CA PHE A 272 12.19 -7.65 0.03
C PHE A 272 13.28 -8.69 -0.26
N ASP A 273 13.04 -9.60 -1.21
CA ASP A 273 13.98 -10.65 -1.62
C ASP A 273 15.35 -10.09 -1.99
N SER A 274 16.31 -10.26 -1.08
CA SER A 274 17.71 -9.83 -1.24
C SER A 274 18.46 -10.56 -2.35
N SER A 275 17.95 -11.71 -2.82
CA SER A 275 18.51 -12.41 -3.99
C SER A 275 18.11 -11.76 -5.32
N ARG A 276 17.19 -10.78 -5.30
CA ARG A 276 16.64 -10.05 -6.45
C ARG A 276 15.92 -10.93 -7.47
N LYS A 277 15.55 -12.16 -7.13
CA LYS A 277 14.83 -13.05 -8.04
C LYS A 277 13.40 -12.58 -8.24
N THR A 278 12.74 -12.10 -7.18
CA THR A 278 11.41 -11.49 -7.30
C THR A 278 11.44 -10.25 -8.20
N GLU A 279 12.39 -9.33 -7.99
CA GLU A 279 12.54 -8.13 -8.83
C GLU A 279 12.84 -8.49 -10.29
N THR A 280 13.69 -9.50 -10.53
CA THR A 280 14.02 -9.99 -11.86
C THR A 280 12.79 -10.54 -12.57
N TRP A 281 12.02 -11.40 -11.89
CA TRP A 281 10.78 -11.94 -12.42
C TRP A 281 9.77 -10.82 -12.73
N TRP A 282 9.57 -9.87 -11.82
CA TRP A 282 8.66 -8.74 -11.99
C TRP A 282 9.05 -7.88 -13.20
N THR A 283 10.35 -7.57 -13.32
CA THR A 283 10.92 -6.88 -14.48
C THR A 283 10.65 -7.62 -15.78
N GLU A 284 10.83 -8.95 -15.80
CA GLU A 284 10.54 -9.75 -16.99
C GLU A 284 9.07 -9.74 -17.37
N GLN A 285 8.14 -9.74 -16.39
CA GLN A 285 6.72 -9.62 -16.67
C GLN A 285 6.41 -8.27 -17.33
N PHE A 286 6.95 -7.18 -16.80
CA PHE A 286 6.81 -5.83 -17.39
C PHE A 286 7.31 -5.82 -18.84
N ILE A 287 8.53 -6.31 -19.10
CA ILE A 287 9.11 -6.36 -20.45
C ILE A 287 8.25 -7.20 -21.41
N LYS A 288 7.83 -8.39 -20.97
CA LYS A 288 7.00 -9.30 -21.80
C LYS A 288 5.65 -8.66 -22.11
N PHE A 289 5.02 -8.03 -21.14
CA PHE A 289 3.72 -7.41 -21.31
C PHE A 289 3.79 -6.12 -22.12
N GLN A 290 4.86 -5.32 -21.98
CA GLN A 290 5.09 -4.11 -22.79
C GLN A 290 5.24 -4.45 -24.28
N LYS A 291 5.89 -5.58 -24.60
CA LYS A 291 5.98 -6.08 -25.98
C LYS A 291 4.61 -6.48 -26.55
N MET A 292 3.66 -6.85 -25.70
CA MET A 292 2.31 -7.24 -26.09
C MET A 292 1.39 -6.02 -26.21
N ILE A 293 1.43 -5.11 -25.23
CA ILE A 293 0.65 -3.87 -25.19
C ILE A 293 1.65 -2.74 -24.92
N PRO A 294 1.87 -1.81 -25.87
CA PRO A 294 2.87 -0.76 -25.73
C PRO A 294 2.44 0.37 -24.78
N TYR A 295 2.29 0.07 -23.49
CA TYR A 295 2.02 1.05 -22.42
C TYR A 295 3.26 1.92 -22.09
N ASP A 296 3.03 3.07 -21.48
CA ASP A 296 4.05 4.09 -21.15
C ASP A 296 4.25 4.30 -19.64
N GLY A 297 3.24 3.97 -18.83
CA GLY A 297 3.28 4.03 -17.37
C GLY A 297 2.44 2.95 -16.71
N VAL A 298 2.56 2.85 -15.39
CA VAL A 298 1.79 1.88 -14.60
C VAL A 298 1.19 2.55 -13.37
N TRP A 299 0.00 2.08 -13.00
CA TRP A 299 -0.61 2.35 -11.72
C TRP A 299 -0.56 1.05 -10.92
N ILE A 300 0.21 1.02 -9.84
CA ILE A 300 0.22 -0.11 -8.91
C ILE A 300 -0.79 0.13 -7.80
N ASP A 301 -1.75 -0.78 -7.65
CA ASP A 301 -2.84 -0.70 -6.69
C ASP A 301 -2.87 -1.92 -5.77
N LEU A 302 -3.71 -1.92 -4.73
CA LEU A 302 -3.85 -3.00 -3.76
C LEU A 302 -2.56 -3.39 -3.00
N ASN A 303 -1.60 -2.46 -2.90
CA ASN A 303 -0.25 -2.74 -2.45
C ASN A 303 0.05 -2.32 -1.01
N GLU A 304 -0.95 -2.29 -0.14
CA GLU A 304 -0.73 -2.14 1.30
C GLU A 304 0.06 -3.28 1.93
N PRO A 305 -0.06 -4.59 1.60
CA PRO A 305 -0.83 -5.32 0.57
C PRO A 305 -2.26 -5.71 0.97
N SER A 306 -3.23 -5.46 0.09
CA SER A 306 -4.65 -5.71 0.37
C SER A 306 -5.07 -7.18 0.19
N SER A 307 -5.98 -7.62 1.05
CA SER A 307 -6.72 -8.89 0.99
C SER A 307 -8.19 -8.64 1.35
N PHE A 308 -9.16 -9.11 0.57
CA PHE A 308 -10.55 -8.66 0.70
C PHE A 308 -11.31 -9.19 1.92
N SER A 309 -10.84 -10.27 2.56
CA SER A 309 -11.64 -11.02 3.55
C SER A 309 -10.86 -11.58 4.74
N THR A 310 -9.63 -11.15 5.00
CA THR A 310 -8.81 -11.76 6.07
C THR A 310 -9.52 -11.81 7.43
N ASN A 311 -9.62 -13.01 8.02
CA ASN A 311 -10.37 -13.32 9.25
C ASN A 311 -11.88 -13.02 9.22
N GLU A 312 -12.50 -12.93 8.05
CA GLU A 312 -13.94 -12.71 7.92
C GLU A 312 -14.67 -14.01 7.61
N ASP A 313 -15.69 -14.35 8.40
CA ASP A 313 -16.53 -15.52 8.14
C ASP A 313 -17.53 -15.27 7.00
N ASP A 314 -17.99 -14.01 6.83
CA ASP A 314 -18.99 -13.61 5.85
C ASP A 314 -18.58 -12.34 5.08
N PRO A 315 -17.62 -12.45 4.14
CA PRO A 315 -17.10 -11.29 3.43
C PRO A 315 -18.11 -10.66 2.46
N TRP A 316 -18.02 -9.33 2.36
CA TRP A 316 -18.93 -8.46 1.62
C TRP A 316 -19.13 -8.83 0.14
N TYR A 317 -18.12 -9.38 -0.53
CA TYR A 317 -18.20 -9.74 -1.95
C TYR A 317 -19.12 -10.95 -2.19
N ILE A 318 -19.44 -11.73 -1.15
CA ILE A 318 -20.35 -12.87 -1.27
C ILE A 318 -21.78 -12.39 -1.58
N HIS A 319 -22.17 -11.20 -1.09
CA HIS A 319 -23.54 -10.69 -1.19
C HIS A 319 -23.80 -9.80 -2.41
N LYS A 320 -22.76 -9.51 -3.21
CA LYS A 320 -22.87 -8.63 -4.39
C LYS A 320 -22.24 -9.23 -5.67
N PRO A 321 -22.69 -10.43 -6.11
CA PRO A 321 -22.15 -11.12 -7.31
C PRO A 321 -22.09 -10.26 -8.57
N GLU A 322 -23.11 -9.42 -8.73
CA GLU A 322 -23.37 -8.66 -9.95
C GLU A 322 -22.47 -7.44 -10.11
N TYR A 323 -21.86 -6.98 -9.02
CA TYR A 323 -20.98 -5.80 -9.00
C TYR A 323 -19.50 -6.17 -8.85
N PHE A 324 -19.20 -7.32 -8.24
CA PHE A 324 -17.84 -7.76 -7.98
C PHE A 324 -17.65 -9.18 -8.50
N PRO A 325 -16.89 -9.37 -9.59
CA PRO A 325 -16.67 -10.68 -10.19
C PRO A 325 -15.65 -11.50 -9.38
N ILE A 326 -15.82 -11.56 -8.05
CA ILE A 326 -14.98 -12.37 -7.17
C ILE A 326 -15.78 -13.65 -6.86
N PRO A 327 -15.24 -14.85 -7.10
CA PRO A 327 -16.00 -16.07 -6.89
C PRO A 327 -16.44 -16.22 -5.42
N HIS A 328 -17.75 -16.38 -5.20
CA HIS A 328 -18.41 -16.60 -3.90
C HIS A 328 -17.92 -17.84 -3.10
N LYS A 329 -16.85 -18.49 -3.55
CA LYS A 329 -16.34 -19.76 -3.03
C LYS A 329 -14.88 -19.69 -2.57
N LEU A 330 -14.21 -18.54 -2.68
CA LEU A 330 -12.85 -18.40 -2.16
C LEU A 330 -12.91 -18.26 -0.65
N SER A 331 -12.25 -19.22 0.01
CA SER A 331 -12.11 -19.23 1.46
C SER A 331 -11.20 -18.09 1.88
N PRO A 332 -11.57 -17.30 2.88
CA PRO A 332 -10.73 -16.20 3.34
C PRO A 332 -9.37 -16.66 3.90
N LEU A 333 -8.40 -15.74 3.90
CA LEU A 333 -7.15 -15.93 4.64
C LEU A 333 -7.46 -15.93 6.14
N ILE A 334 -7.07 -16.98 6.86
CA ILE A 334 -7.26 -17.10 8.30
C ILE A 334 -5.91 -17.03 9.01
N CYS A 335 -5.74 -16.02 9.86
CA CYS A 335 -4.52 -15.76 10.62
C CYS A 335 -4.59 -16.40 12.02
N PRO A 336 -3.44 -16.68 12.66
CA PRO A 336 -3.43 -17.31 13.98
C PRO A 336 -3.87 -16.31 15.06
N LEU A 337 -5.14 -16.35 15.44
CA LEU A 337 -5.71 -15.52 16.50
C LEU A 337 -5.53 -16.10 17.91
N GLU A 338 -5.01 -17.34 18.01
CA GLU A 338 -4.71 -18.03 19.26
C GLU A 338 -3.29 -18.61 19.24
N GLY A 339 -2.75 -18.90 20.43
CA GLY A 339 -1.44 -19.54 20.59
C GLY A 339 -0.26 -18.58 20.42
N LYS A 340 0.91 -19.14 20.05
CA LYS A 340 2.20 -18.41 20.10
C LYS A 340 2.24 -17.14 19.22
N PHE A 341 1.50 -17.11 18.11
CA PHE A 341 1.57 -16.03 17.13
C PHE A 341 0.43 -15.01 17.26
N SER A 342 -0.54 -15.23 18.15
CA SER A 342 -1.70 -14.33 18.31
C SER A 342 -1.31 -12.91 18.68
N ASN A 343 -0.21 -12.73 19.41
CA ASN A 343 0.29 -11.41 19.80
C ASN A 343 0.79 -10.58 18.61
N LEU A 344 1.05 -11.20 17.45
CA LEU A 344 1.37 -10.45 16.23
C LEU A 344 0.10 -9.92 15.56
N GLU A 345 -1.03 -10.63 15.67
CA GLU A 345 -2.31 -10.19 15.10
C GLU A 345 -3.06 -9.24 16.03
N SER A 346 -2.96 -9.49 17.34
CA SER A 346 -3.55 -8.73 18.44
C SER A 346 -2.45 -8.36 19.45
N PRO A 347 -1.64 -7.33 19.17
CA PRO A 347 -0.58 -6.89 20.07
C PRO A 347 -1.13 -6.44 21.44
N PRO A 348 -0.30 -6.45 22.50
CA PRO A 348 -0.70 -5.98 23.83
C PRO A 348 -1.24 -4.55 23.85
N TYR A 349 -0.77 -3.72 22.91
CA TYR A 349 -1.30 -2.39 22.65
C TYR A 349 -2.05 -2.38 21.32
N PRO A 350 -3.40 -2.42 21.31
CA PRO A 350 -4.16 -2.24 20.09
C PRO A 350 -4.11 -0.76 19.69
N THR A 351 -3.50 -0.47 18.54
CA THR A 351 -3.52 0.89 18.00
C THR A 351 -4.96 1.31 17.69
N VAL A 352 -5.23 2.62 17.67
CA VAL A 352 -6.55 3.17 17.30
C VAL A 352 -7.08 2.58 15.99
N ASN A 353 -6.20 2.27 15.05
CA ASN A 353 -6.51 1.70 13.74
C ASN A 353 -7.23 0.35 13.81
N VAL A 354 -6.90 -0.48 14.81
CA VAL A 354 -7.58 -1.75 15.07
C VAL A 354 -8.94 -1.49 15.74
N ILE A 355 -9.04 -0.47 16.59
CA ILE A 355 -10.26 -0.18 17.35
C ILE A 355 -11.36 0.44 16.47
N TRP A 356 -10.99 1.32 15.52
CA TRP A 356 -11.95 2.17 14.79
C TRP A 356 -12.15 1.82 13.31
N TRP A 357 -11.76 0.61 12.90
CA TRP A 357 -11.85 0.16 11.50
C TRP A 357 -13.29 0.17 10.94
N ASP A 358 -14.31 -0.20 11.73
CA ASP A 358 -15.72 -0.17 11.30
C ASP A 358 -16.43 1.10 11.81
N LYS A 359 -16.66 2.04 10.88
CA LYS A 359 -17.25 3.36 11.13
C LYS A 359 -18.77 3.36 11.31
N ASP A 360 -19.46 2.32 10.85
CA ASP A 360 -20.94 2.32 10.79
C ASP A 360 -21.58 1.57 11.97
N LYS A 361 -20.79 0.80 12.73
CA LYS A 361 -21.27 0.07 13.92
C LYS A 361 -20.29 0.10 15.10
N PRO A 362 -19.93 1.27 15.65
CA PRO A 362 -18.99 1.36 16.77
C PRO A 362 -19.44 0.66 18.06
N TYR A 363 -20.72 0.28 18.18
CA TYR A 363 -21.30 -0.31 19.40
C TYR A 363 -22.21 -1.52 19.17
N GLU A 364 -22.43 -1.96 17.93
CA GLU A 364 -23.24 -3.14 17.63
C GLU A 364 -22.32 -4.31 17.26
N THR A 365 -22.08 -5.20 18.24
CA THR A 365 -21.22 -6.40 18.18
C THR A 365 -19.74 -6.14 17.92
N PRO A 366 -18.81 -6.71 18.71
CA PRO A 366 -17.39 -6.48 18.50
C PRO A 366 -16.96 -7.26 17.27
N VAL A 367 -16.93 -6.61 16.10
CA VAL A 367 -16.04 -7.08 15.04
C VAL A 367 -14.64 -6.92 15.63
N LYS A 368 -14.06 -8.01 16.13
CA LYS A 368 -12.67 -8.01 16.57
C LYS A 368 -11.83 -7.78 15.33
N ASN A 369 -11.43 -6.53 15.10
CA ASN A 369 -10.42 -6.26 14.10
C ASN A 369 -9.07 -6.66 14.66
N PHE A 370 -8.15 -6.93 13.75
CA PHE A 370 -6.78 -7.30 14.02
C PHE A 370 -5.89 -6.47 13.12
N LEU A 371 -4.58 -6.50 13.35
CA LEU A 371 -3.65 -5.90 12.38
C LEU A 371 -3.80 -6.55 10.99
N SER A 372 -4.18 -7.83 10.91
CA SER A 372 -4.43 -8.52 9.64
C SER A 372 -5.76 -8.22 8.96
N THR A 373 -6.64 -7.40 9.55
CA THR A 373 -7.94 -7.08 8.93
C THR A 373 -7.73 -6.50 7.53
N LYS A 374 -8.33 -7.10 6.50
CA LYS A 374 -8.13 -6.72 5.07
C LYS A 374 -6.68 -6.73 4.52
N THR A 375 -5.76 -7.43 5.16
CA THR A 375 -4.36 -7.55 4.71
C THR A 375 -3.82 -8.95 4.97
N VAL A 376 -2.54 -9.19 4.71
CA VAL A 376 -1.86 -10.45 5.04
C VAL A 376 -1.76 -10.67 6.55
N CYS A 377 -1.46 -11.90 6.97
CA CYS A 377 -1.20 -12.18 8.39
C CYS A 377 0.12 -11.54 8.83
N MET A 378 0.14 -10.93 10.02
CA MET A 378 1.33 -10.30 10.60
C MET A 378 2.44 -11.32 10.91
N VAL A 379 2.07 -12.58 11.14
CA VAL A 379 3.01 -13.70 11.25
C VAL A 379 3.72 -14.05 9.94
N GLY A 380 3.22 -13.56 8.80
CA GLY A 380 3.84 -13.77 7.49
C GLY A 380 5.28 -13.28 7.48
N VAL A 381 6.12 -13.89 6.66
CA VAL A 381 7.54 -13.57 6.57
C VAL A 381 7.98 -13.27 5.15
N VAL A 382 8.99 -12.41 5.05
CA VAL A 382 9.62 -11.93 3.81
C VAL A 382 11.14 -12.08 3.88
N ASN A 383 11.80 -11.88 2.75
CA ASN A 383 13.24 -12.05 2.54
C ASN A 383 13.76 -13.37 3.12
N ASN A 384 13.16 -14.49 2.67
CA ASN A 384 13.50 -15.85 3.12
C ASN A 384 13.39 -16.05 4.65
N GLY A 385 12.34 -15.49 5.26
CA GLY A 385 12.06 -15.69 6.69
C GLY A 385 12.80 -14.75 7.63
N GLN A 386 13.52 -13.75 7.12
CA GLN A 386 14.32 -12.84 7.94
C GLN A 386 13.47 -11.79 8.66
N TYR A 387 12.42 -11.30 8.02
CA TYR A 387 11.57 -10.25 8.57
C TYR A 387 10.10 -10.67 8.58
N SER A 388 9.37 -10.16 9.56
CA SER A 388 7.94 -10.40 9.69
C SER A 388 7.13 -9.31 8.99
N MET A 389 5.91 -9.63 8.57
CA MET A 389 4.96 -8.63 8.08
C MET A 389 4.54 -7.67 9.19
N TYR A 390 4.58 -8.08 10.46
CA TYR A 390 4.39 -7.18 11.61
C TYR A 390 5.34 -5.96 11.60
N ASP A 391 6.58 -6.14 11.14
CA ASP A 391 7.58 -5.08 11.06
C ASP A 391 7.64 -4.38 9.69
N THR A 392 7.29 -5.11 8.63
CA THR A 392 7.54 -4.71 7.24
C THR A 392 6.29 -4.37 6.44
N HIS A 393 5.08 -4.57 6.98
CA HIS A 393 3.82 -4.31 6.26
C HIS A 393 3.77 -2.92 5.63
N SER A 394 4.00 -1.87 6.42
CA SER A 394 3.96 -0.48 5.94
C SER A 394 5.01 -0.14 4.89
N LEU A 395 5.95 -1.06 4.61
CA LEU A 395 6.99 -0.89 3.59
C LEU A 395 6.66 -1.59 2.26
N TYR A 396 5.63 -2.46 2.21
CA TYR A 396 5.35 -3.30 1.05
C TYR A 396 5.12 -2.49 -0.24
N GLY A 397 4.20 -1.52 -0.21
CA GLY A 397 3.92 -0.65 -1.36
C GLY A 397 5.14 0.18 -1.79
N LEU A 398 5.98 0.60 -0.84
CA LEU A 398 7.24 1.30 -1.14
C LEU A 398 8.23 0.40 -1.89
N VAL A 399 8.48 -0.81 -1.40
CA VAL A 399 9.43 -1.73 -2.05
C VAL A 399 8.92 -2.21 -3.41
N GLN A 400 7.60 -2.43 -3.56
CA GLN A 400 6.99 -2.69 -4.87
C GLN A 400 7.15 -1.47 -5.79
N SER A 401 6.93 -0.25 -5.31
CA SER A 401 7.09 0.98 -6.11
C SER A 401 8.50 1.09 -6.69
N ILE A 402 9.52 0.81 -5.89
CA ILE A 402 10.92 0.80 -6.33
C ILE A 402 11.13 -0.26 -7.42
N ALA A 403 10.66 -1.49 -7.19
CA ALA A 403 10.78 -2.58 -8.16
C ALA A 403 10.04 -2.28 -9.48
N SER A 404 8.83 -1.75 -9.40
CA SER A 404 7.99 -1.39 -10.55
C SER A 404 8.57 -0.23 -11.35
N TYR A 405 9.18 0.76 -10.69
CA TYR A 405 9.82 1.87 -11.40
C TYR A 405 11.03 1.41 -12.21
N GLU A 406 11.89 0.56 -11.63
CA GLU A 406 13.02 0.00 -12.35
C GLU A 406 12.57 -0.98 -13.46
N ALA A 407 11.52 -1.77 -13.22
CA ALA A 407 10.91 -2.62 -14.23
C ALA A 407 10.35 -1.81 -15.42
N LEU A 408 9.60 -0.73 -15.14
CA LEU A 408 9.03 0.16 -16.16
C LEU A 408 10.10 0.82 -17.02
N LYS A 409 11.17 1.31 -16.39
CA LYS A 409 12.32 1.89 -17.11
C LYS A 409 12.97 0.89 -18.04
N LYS A 410 13.16 -0.36 -17.59
CA LYS A 410 13.74 -1.44 -18.42
C LYS A 410 12.78 -1.86 -19.54
N ALA A 411 11.47 -1.90 -19.28
CA ALA A 411 10.47 -2.29 -20.27
C ALA A 411 10.27 -1.25 -21.38
N THR A 412 10.26 0.04 -21.02
CA THR A 412 9.96 1.13 -21.97
C THR A 412 11.19 1.81 -22.56
N GLY A 413 12.35 1.68 -21.90
CA GLY A 413 13.55 2.46 -22.21
C GLY A 413 13.40 3.96 -21.93
N LYS A 414 12.36 4.36 -21.18
CA LYS A 414 12.00 5.76 -20.90
C LYS A 414 11.77 5.97 -19.40
N ARG A 415 11.62 7.22 -18.98
CA ARG A 415 11.30 7.57 -17.57
C ARG A 415 9.95 7.02 -17.10
N GLY A 416 8.92 7.08 -17.95
CA GLY A 416 7.55 6.66 -17.59
C GLY A 416 6.97 7.39 -16.37
N VAL A 417 5.96 6.77 -15.76
CA VAL A 417 5.46 7.11 -14.42
C VAL A 417 4.96 5.85 -13.72
N VAL A 418 5.21 5.75 -12.42
CA VAL A 418 4.56 4.78 -11.53
C VAL A 418 3.69 5.57 -10.57
N VAL A 419 2.40 5.30 -10.58
CA VAL A 419 1.46 5.80 -9.56
C VAL A 419 1.24 4.67 -8.59
N SER A 420 1.55 4.87 -7.31
CA SER A 420 1.28 3.89 -6.25
C SER A 420 0.14 4.39 -5.39
N ARG A 421 -0.65 3.44 -4.89
CA ARG A 421 -1.52 3.69 -3.75
C ARG A 421 -0.73 4.00 -2.48
#